data_AF-A0A0L6U250-F1
#
_entry.id   AF-A0A0L6U250-F1
#
_cell.length_a   1.000
_cell.length_b   1.000
_cell.length_c   1.000
_cell.angle_alpha   90.00
_cell.angle_beta   90.00
_cell.angle_gamma   90.00
#
_symmetry.space_group_name_H-M   'P 1'
#
loop_
_entity.id
_entity.type
_entity.pdbx_description
1 polymer ?
#
loop_
_entity_poly.entity_id
_entity_poly.type
_entity_poly.pdbx_seq_one_letter_code
_entity_poly.pdbx_strand_id
1 'polypeptide(L)'
;MKQICHLEEIFPPEYYHEIPGYDSRIAIRKMLDVLSSLGDASIALTFSNIDEYEEDSVETQIIRRTHLRHALIDLNNSFDLLLQIPWFYYRIGLGENSSIERNIDGWVEKLESECKIWKVRNFLLREASDCKQKILGEKITDFKNSYMYCDSKPFTVRSVANDMKHRSTIKLKEFDSHLKLKIDGLEQIEELTRLKQNQIKKEFVMDFYDSDSPLESIGKIEINGVENGLINIKYNNGEEFRGKDYAYTEESFSFDDIYGEAIDFYDNFLELFDCIYHNIYLEIPQSPVMNKRNAKKTSETLNVDKWYKC
;
A
#
# COMPACT_ATOMS: atom_id res chain seq x y z
N MET A 1 -14.75 -5.53 -9.00
CA MET A 1 -13.66 -4.70 -9.54
C MET A 1 -14.09 -4.13 -10.89
N LYS A 2 -14.14 -2.80 -11.00
CA LYS A 2 -14.46 -2.10 -12.24
C LYS A 2 -13.34 -2.28 -13.27
N GLN A 3 -13.68 -2.25 -14.56
CA GLN A 3 -12.70 -2.30 -15.63
C GLN A 3 -12.14 -0.89 -15.92
N ILE A 4 -10.86 -0.84 -16.30
CA ILE A 4 -10.21 0.41 -16.75
C ILE A 4 -10.68 0.71 -18.18
N CYS A 5 -11.51 1.72 -18.35
CA CYS A 5 -12.10 2.06 -19.65
C CYS A 5 -11.12 2.76 -20.61
N HIS A 6 -10.07 3.41 -20.11
CA HIS A 6 -9.20 4.31 -20.91
C HIS A 6 -7.85 3.71 -21.36
N LEU A 7 -7.59 2.44 -21.04
CA LEU A 7 -6.29 1.78 -21.30
C LEU A 7 -5.89 1.77 -22.78
N GLU A 8 -6.87 1.69 -23.68
CA GLU A 8 -6.63 1.66 -25.13
C GLU A 8 -6.50 3.06 -25.76
N GLU A 9 -6.76 4.14 -25.01
CA GLU A 9 -6.90 5.50 -25.54
C GLU A 9 -5.67 6.39 -25.32
N ILE A 10 -4.80 6.06 -24.36
CA ILE A 10 -3.60 6.86 -24.03
C ILE A 10 -2.39 6.34 -24.80
N PHE A 11 -1.84 7.18 -25.68
CA PHE A 11 -0.64 6.90 -26.43
C PHE A 11 0.63 7.21 -25.61
N PRO A 12 1.79 6.69 -26.04
CA PRO A 12 3.08 7.13 -25.49
C PRO A 12 3.32 8.66 -25.62
N PRO A 13 4.12 9.28 -24.76
CA PRO A 13 4.29 10.73 -24.70
C PRO A 13 4.75 11.39 -26.02
N GLU A 14 5.50 10.67 -26.86
CA GLU A 14 5.95 11.15 -28.17
C GLU A 14 4.81 11.46 -29.16
N TYR A 15 3.60 10.94 -28.90
CA TYR A 15 2.41 11.20 -29.70
C TYR A 15 1.70 12.51 -29.36
N TYR A 16 2.19 13.30 -28.39
CA TYR A 16 1.53 14.53 -27.93
C TYR A 16 2.40 15.76 -28.14
N HIS A 17 1.79 16.95 -28.21
CA HIS A 17 2.53 18.22 -28.19
C HIS A 17 2.79 18.71 -26.77
N GLU A 18 3.89 19.45 -26.60
CA GLU A 18 4.07 20.27 -25.41
C GLU A 18 3.20 21.52 -25.51
N ILE A 19 2.47 21.82 -24.43
CA ILE A 19 1.70 23.06 -24.32
C ILE A 19 2.57 24.09 -23.59
N PRO A 20 2.77 25.31 -24.14
CA PRO A 20 3.48 26.36 -23.44
C PRO A 20 2.87 26.62 -22.05
N GLY A 21 3.71 26.58 -21.01
CA GLY A 21 3.25 26.74 -19.62
C GLY A 21 2.96 25.43 -18.87
N TYR A 22 2.89 24.29 -19.56
CA TYR A 22 2.56 22.98 -18.98
C TYR A 22 3.64 21.95 -19.31
N ASP A 23 3.75 20.88 -18.51
CA ASP A 23 4.60 19.72 -18.82
C ASP A 23 3.74 18.54 -19.28
N SER A 24 3.18 18.67 -20.47
CA SER A 24 2.12 17.80 -21.00
C SER A 24 2.61 16.37 -21.21
N ARG A 25 3.79 16.19 -21.84
CA ARG A 25 4.31 14.84 -22.12
C ARG A 25 4.73 14.10 -20.85
N ILE A 26 5.23 14.82 -19.85
CA ILE A 26 5.56 14.24 -18.54
C ILE A 26 4.26 13.79 -17.84
N ALA A 27 3.21 14.62 -17.87
CA ALA A 27 1.91 14.24 -17.34
C ALA A 27 1.34 12.99 -18.02
N ILE A 28 1.44 12.87 -19.35
CA ILE A 28 1.06 11.65 -20.09
C ILE A 28 1.89 10.45 -19.62
N ARG A 29 3.22 10.62 -19.46
CA ARG A 29 4.06 9.54 -18.94
C ARG A 29 3.59 9.06 -17.57
N LYS A 30 3.22 9.99 -16.67
CA LYS A 30 2.68 9.66 -15.35
C LYS A 30 1.32 8.97 -15.41
N MET A 31 0.46 9.32 -16.35
CA MET A 31 -0.79 8.58 -16.57
C MET A 31 -0.51 7.12 -16.96
N LEU A 32 0.47 6.88 -17.83
CA LEU A 32 0.88 5.52 -18.22
C LEU A 32 1.50 4.76 -17.04
N ASP A 33 2.33 5.41 -16.22
CA ASP A 33 2.90 4.81 -15.01
C ASP A 33 1.79 4.41 -14.02
N VAL A 34 0.75 5.25 -13.83
CA VAL A 34 -0.44 4.92 -13.02
C VAL A 34 -1.20 3.73 -13.58
N LEU A 35 -1.46 3.70 -14.90
CA LEU A 35 -2.17 2.59 -15.53
C LEU A 35 -1.42 1.27 -15.42
N SER A 36 -0.09 1.29 -15.55
CA SER A 36 0.74 0.10 -15.33
C SER A 36 0.62 -0.41 -13.90
N SER A 37 0.78 0.49 -12.92
CA SER A 37 0.71 0.13 -11.49
C SER A 37 -0.69 -0.37 -11.09
N LEU A 38 -1.76 0.21 -11.65
CA LEU A 38 -3.12 -0.31 -11.47
C LEU A 38 -3.34 -1.66 -12.13
N GLY A 39 -2.77 -1.89 -13.32
CA GLY A 39 -2.83 -3.18 -13.99
C GLY A 39 -2.21 -4.28 -13.14
N ASP A 40 -1.02 -4.04 -12.59
CA ASP A 40 -0.32 -4.95 -11.69
C ASP A 40 -1.14 -5.21 -10.42
N ALA A 41 -1.71 -4.15 -9.82
CA ALA A 41 -2.59 -4.27 -8.66
C ALA A 41 -3.85 -5.09 -8.97
N SER A 42 -4.47 -4.90 -10.14
CA SER A 42 -5.69 -5.63 -10.56
C SER A 42 -5.42 -7.13 -10.73
N ILE A 43 -4.29 -7.48 -11.35
CA ILE A 43 -3.84 -8.87 -11.50
C ILE A 43 -3.63 -9.49 -10.12
N ALA A 44 -2.89 -8.81 -9.25
CA ALA A 44 -2.63 -9.27 -7.89
C ALA A 44 -3.92 -9.43 -7.07
N LEU A 45 -4.86 -8.48 -7.17
CA LEU A 45 -6.16 -8.60 -6.52
C LEU A 45 -6.95 -9.81 -7.03
N THR A 46 -6.94 -10.07 -8.34
CA THR A 46 -7.59 -11.24 -8.92
C THR A 46 -7.08 -12.52 -8.27
N PHE A 47 -5.76 -12.74 -8.26
CA PHE A 47 -5.17 -13.94 -7.65
C PHE A 47 -5.18 -13.94 -6.11
N SER A 48 -5.59 -12.84 -5.47
CA SER A 48 -5.85 -12.80 -4.03
C SER A 48 -7.27 -13.27 -3.67
N ASN A 49 -8.20 -13.31 -4.63
CA ASN A 49 -9.56 -13.76 -4.40
C ASN A 49 -9.61 -15.29 -4.20
N ILE A 50 -10.40 -15.75 -3.23
CA ILE A 50 -10.59 -17.19 -2.98
C ILE A 50 -11.34 -17.87 -4.14
N ASP A 51 -12.22 -17.15 -4.83
CA ASP A 51 -13.04 -17.69 -5.92
C ASP A 51 -12.19 -18.16 -7.13
N GLU A 52 -10.92 -17.75 -7.21
CA GLU A 52 -9.99 -18.18 -8.26
C GLU A 52 -9.41 -19.59 -8.06
N TYR A 53 -9.69 -20.21 -6.90
CA TYR A 53 -9.11 -21.48 -6.48
C TYR A 53 -10.20 -22.52 -6.20
N GLU A 54 -9.94 -23.77 -6.59
CA GLU A 54 -10.88 -24.89 -6.38
C GLU A 54 -10.89 -25.37 -4.92
N GLU A 55 -9.78 -25.21 -4.20
CA GLU A 55 -9.60 -25.68 -2.83
C GLU A 55 -8.99 -24.58 -1.92
N ASP A 56 -9.53 -24.46 -0.71
CA ASP A 56 -8.98 -23.61 0.35
C ASP A 56 -7.89 -24.37 1.13
N SER A 57 -6.71 -24.46 0.50
CA SER A 57 -5.52 -25.10 1.06
C SER A 57 -4.58 -24.08 1.73
N VAL A 58 -3.63 -24.57 2.55
CA VAL A 58 -2.57 -23.70 3.12
C VAL A 58 -1.74 -23.03 2.01
N GLU A 59 -1.49 -23.73 0.92
CA GLU A 59 -0.79 -23.21 -0.26
C GLU A 59 -1.59 -22.08 -0.90
N THR A 60 -2.89 -22.28 -1.10
CA THR A 60 -3.84 -21.26 -1.59
C THR A 60 -3.78 -20.00 -0.71
N GLN A 61 -3.83 -20.16 0.61
CA GLN A 61 -3.76 -19.03 1.55
C GLN A 61 -2.43 -18.27 1.45
N ILE A 62 -1.29 -18.97 1.27
CA ILE A 62 0.03 -18.35 1.10
C ILE A 62 0.10 -17.56 -0.22
N ILE A 63 -0.40 -18.14 -1.31
CA ILE A 63 -0.46 -17.49 -2.63
C ILE A 63 -1.33 -16.24 -2.54
N ARG A 64 -2.55 -16.37 -1.99
CA ARG A 64 -3.48 -15.26 -1.79
C ARG A 64 -2.85 -14.12 -0.97
N ARG A 65 -2.17 -14.44 0.13
CA ARG A 65 -1.48 -13.45 0.98
C ARG A 65 -0.35 -12.73 0.24
N THR A 66 0.40 -13.46 -0.58
CA THR A 66 1.48 -12.90 -1.38
C THR A 66 0.95 -11.89 -2.38
N HIS A 67 -0.11 -12.25 -3.10
CA HIS A 67 -0.73 -11.36 -4.08
C HIS A 67 -1.45 -10.19 -3.42
N LEU A 68 -2.15 -10.39 -2.31
CA LEU A 68 -2.76 -9.29 -1.56
C LEU A 68 -1.71 -8.26 -1.11
N ARG A 69 -0.55 -8.73 -0.65
CA ARG A 69 0.58 -7.85 -0.30
C ARG A 69 1.06 -7.04 -1.50
N HIS A 70 1.22 -7.65 -2.67
CA HIS A 70 1.61 -6.92 -3.88
C HIS A 70 0.56 -5.88 -4.28
N ALA A 71 -0.71 -6.29 -4.31
CA ALA A 71 -1.83 -5.39 -4.57
C ALA A 71 -1.82 -4.16 -3.67
N LEU A 72 -1.66 -4.33 -2.35
CA LEU A 72 -1.63 -3.20 -1.40
C LEU A 72 -0.45 -2.25 -1.64
N ILE A 73 0.73 -2.76 -2.01
CA ILE A 73 1.90 -1.93 -2.34
C ILE A 73 1.61 -1.12 -3.61
N ASP A 74 1.09 -1.78 -4.64
CA ASP A 74 0.85 -1.15 -5.94
C ASP A 74 -0.30 -0.14 -5.87
N LEU A 75 -1.39 -0.45 -5.17
CA LEU A 75 -2.47 0.51 -4.88
C LEU A 75 -1.97 1.72 -4.09
N ASN A 76 -1.11 1.50 -3.11
CA ASN A 76 -0.54 2.59 -2.34
C ASN A 76 0.37 3.49 -3.19
N ASN A 77 1.18 2.89 -4.07
CA ASN A 77 2.08 3.61 -4.97
C ASN A 77 1.34 4.33 -6.09
N SER A 78 0.26 3.75 -6.62
CA SER A 78 -0.52 4.32 -7.72
C SER A 78 -1.11 5.68 -7.34
N PHE A 79 -1.48 5.88 -6.07
CA PHE A 79 -1.96 7.18 -5.59
C PHE A 79 -0.85 8.25 -5.56
N ASP A 80 0.34 7.87 -5.11
CA ASP A 80 1.49 8.78 -5.13
C ASP A 80 1.86 9.16 -6.59
N LEU A 81 1.77 8.22 -7.53
CA LEU A 81 1.92 8.46 -8.97
C LEU A 81 0.81 9.35 -9.55
N LEU A 82 -0.44 9.12 -9.14
CA LEU A 82 -1.60 9.88 -9.61
C LEU A 82 -1.48 11.36 -9.26
N LEU A 83 -0.96 11.70 -8.08
CA LEU A 83 -0.67 13.08 -7.68
C LEU A 83 0.40 13.74 -8.56
N GLN A 84 1.31 12.97 -9.16
CA GLN A 84 2.34 13.50 -10.03
C GLN A 84 1.76 14.05 -11.35
N ILE A 85 0.59 13.57 -11.79
CA ILE A 85 -0.03 14.02 -13.04
C ILE A 85 -0.35 15.54 -13.00
N PRO A 86 -1.19 16.05 -12.08
CA PRO A 86 -1.42 17.49 -11.96
C PRO A 86 -0.17 18.25 -11.51
N TRP A 87 0.69 17.62 -10.70
CA TRP A 87 1.94 18.22 -10.23
C TRP A 87 2.86 18.66 -11.38
N PHE A 88 3.08 17.76 -12.35
CA PHE A 88 3.85 18.07 -13.56
C PHE A 88 3.05 18.93 -14.52
N TYR A 89 1.80 18.54 -14.83
CA TYR A 89 0.99 19.24 -15.83
C TYR A 89 0.91 20.74 -15.53
N TYR A 90 0.56 21.12 -14.31
CA TYR A 90 0.46 22.53 -13.89
C TYR A 90 1.76 23.13 -13.33
N ARG A 91 2.88 22.39 -13.37
CA ARG A 91 4.19 22.85 -12.87
C ARG A 91 4.17 23.34 -11.42
N ILE A 92 3.38 22.69 -10.57
CA ILE A 92 3.09 23.14 -9.20
C ILE A 92 4.39 23.29 -8.37
N GLY A 93 5.39 22.44 -8.59
CA GLY A 93 6.67 22.50 -7.87
C GLY A 93 7.74 23.42 -8.48
N LEU A 94 7.43 24.18 -9.53
CA LEU A 94 8.38 25.00 -10.28
C LEU A 94 8.08 26.52 -10.17
N GLY A 95 7.33 26.93 -9.15
CA GLY A 95 7.01 28.34 -8.89
C GLY A 95 8.24 29.19 -8.51
N GLU A 96 8.03 30.50 -8.31
CA GLU A 96 9.09 31.52 -8.11
C GLU A 96 10.09 31.25 -6.97
N ASN A 97 9.73 30.37 -6.02
CA ASN A 97 10.58 29.98 -4.89
C ASN A 97 11.17 28.57 -5.01
N SER A 98 11.05 27.91 -6.16
CA SER A 98 11.60 26.58 -6.37
C SER A 98 13.11 26.64 -6.59
N SER A 99 13.85 25.76 -5.91
CA SER A 99 15.28 25.56 -6.15
C SER A 99 15.55 24.63 -7.35
N ILE A 100 14.49 24.13 -8.00
CA ILE A 100 14.58 23.18 -9.09
C ILE A 100 14.66 23.93 -10.42
N GLU A 101 15.84 23.89 -11.02
CA GLU A 101 16.04 24.32 -12.41
C GLU A 101 15.52 23.24 -13.37
N ARG A 102 14.78 23.64 -14.41
CA ARG A 102 14.22 22.71 -15.40
C ARG A 102 15.27 22.34 -16.46
N ASN A 103 15.11 21.17 -17.08
CA ASN A 103 15.93 20.70 -18.20
C ASN A 103 17.41 20.48 -17.86
N ILE A 104 17.75 20.32 -16.58
CA ILE A 104 19.04 19.81 -16.12
C ILE A 104 18.92 18.36 -15.68
N ASP A 105 19.98 17.56 -15.79
CA ASP A 105 19.92 16.15 -15.38
C ASP A 105 19.42 15.99 -13.93
N GLY A 106 18.49 15.06 -13.73
CA GLY A 106 17.90 14.78 -12.43
C GLY A 106 16.77 15.73 -11.97
N TRP A 107 16.35 16.69 -12.81
CA TRP A 107 15.34 17.68 -12.40
C TRP A 107 13.96 17.05 -12.15
N VAL A 108 13.60 16.03 -12.93
CA VAL A 108 12.31 15.33 -12.83
C VAL A 108 12.25 14.56 -11.52
N GLU A 109 13.28 13.80 -11.18
CA GLU A 109 13.40 13.00 -9.96
C GLU A 109 13.38 13.87 -8.71
N LYS A 110 14.09 15.01 -8.75
CA LYS A 110 14.01 16.01 -7.68
C LYS A 110 12.57 16.52 -7.51
N LEU A 111 11.93 16.88 -8.62
CA LEU A 111 10.57 17.41 -8.60
C LEU A 111 9.54 16.38 -8.13
N GLU A 112 9.72 15.09 -8.46
CA GLU A 112 8.91 13.99 -7.94
C GLU A 112 9.03 13.86 -6.42
N SER A 113 10.25 13.92 -5.89
CA SER A 113 10.51 13.79 -4.46
C SER A 113 9.81 14.89 -3.61
N GLU A 114 9.61 16.05 -4.23
CA GLU A 114 8.95 17.22 -3.64
C GLU A 114 7.42 17.22 -3.80
N CYS A 115 6.87 16.31 -4.59
CA CYS A 115 5.43 16.15 -4.76
C CYS A 115 4.80 15.75 -3.41
N LYS A 116 3.88 16.57 -2.92
CA LYS A 116 3.11 16.32 -1.70
C LYS A 116 1.65 16.60 -1.95
N ILE A 117 0.78 15.73 -1.43
CA ILE A 117 -0.66 15.86 -1.57
C ILE A 117 -1.18 17.25 -1.18
N TRP A 118 -0.68 17.85 -0.10
CA TRP A 118 -1.13 19.15 0.36
C TRP A 118 -0.74 20.28 -0.61
N LYS A 119 0.41 20.18 -1.29
CA LYS A 119 0.83 21.16 -2.31
C LYS A 119 -0.10 21.09 -3.52
N VAL A 120 -0.32 19.87 -4.04
CA VAL A 120 -1.22 19.62 -5.19
C VAL A 120 -2.63 20.10 -4.87
N ARG A 121 -3.17 19.71 -3.71
CA ARG A 121 -4.50 20.12 -3.26
C ARG A 121 -4.61 21.63 -3.08
N ASN A 122 -3.65 22.28 -2.44
CA ASN A 122 -3.70 23.73 -2.22
C ASN A 122 -3.71 24.49 -3.55
N PHE A 123 -2.89 24.07 -4.51
CA PHE A 123 -2.89 24.64 -5.85
C PHE A 123 -4.26 24.49 -6.51
N LEU A 124 -4.77 23.25 -6.58
CA LEU A 124 -6.04 22.93 -7.24
C LEU A 124 -7.28 23.59 -6.60
N LEU A 125 -7.25 23.87 -5.29
CA LEU A 125 -8.37 24.49 -4.59
C LEU A 125 -8.29 26.02 -4.50
N ARG A 126 -7.08 26.57 -4.31
CA ARG A 126 -6.89 27.99 -3.95
C ARG A 126 -6.33 28.83 -5.08
N GLU A 127 -5.44 28.26 -5.88
CA GLU A 127 -4.74 28.98 -6.96
C GLU A 127 -5.37 28.70 -8.32
N ALA A 128 -6.17 27.65 -8.42
CA ALA A 128 -6.98 27.32 -9.57
C ALA A 128 -8.00 28.42 -9.91
N SER A 129 -7.91 28.89 -11.15
CA SER A 129 -8.88 29.81 -11.75
C SER A 129 -10.06 29.07 -12.38
N ASP A 130 -9.93 27.76 -12.65
CA ASP A 130 -10.93 26.92 -13.32
C ASP A 130 -11.75 26.08 -12.32
N CYS A 131 -13.06 25.97 -12.54
CA CYS A 131 -13.95 25.10 -11.76
C CYS A 131 -13.57 23.62 -11.89
N LYS A 132 -13.07 23.21 -13.05
CA LYS A 132 -12.57 21.85 -13.32
C LYS A 132 -11.45 21.43 -12.35
N GLN A 133 -10.49 22.33 -12.15
CA GLN A 133 -9.37 22.12 -11.23
C GLN A 133 -9.83 22.03 -9.77
N LYS A 134 -10.80 22.85 -9.37
CA LYS A 134 -11.37 22.81 -8.01
C LYS A 134 -12.08 21.49 -7.73
N ILE A 135 -12.90 21.01 -8.67
CA ILE A 135 -13.56 19.69 -8.59
C ILE A 135 -12.53 18.57 -8.43
N LEU A 136 -11.43 18.62 -9.20
CA LEU A 136 -10.34 17.66 -9.06
C LEU A 136 -9.69 17.74 -7.67
N GLY A 137 -9.44 18.94 -7.16
CA GLY A 137 -8.92 19.15 -5.81
C GLY A 137 -9.83 18.61 -4.70
N GLU A 138 -11.15 18.75 -4.87
CA GLU A 138 -12.17 18.20 -3.97
C GLU A 138 -12.14 16.66 -4.01
N LYS A 139 -12.19 16.05 -5.19
CA LYS A 139 -12.12 14.58 -5.34
C LYS A 139 -10.83 13.98 -4.76
N ILE A 140 -9.68 14.63 -4.94
CA ILE A 140 -8.41 14.21 -4.30
C ILE A 140 -8.54 14.28 -2.77
N THR A 141 -9.20 15.32 -2.25
CA THR A 141 -9.41 15.49 -0.80
C THR A 141 -10.33 14.40 -0.24
N ASP A 142 -11.43 14.11 -0.94
CA ASP A 142 -12.38 13.08 -0.53
C ASP A 142 -11.74 11.70 -0.55
N PHE A 143 -11.05 11.36 -1.64
CA PHE A 143 -10.34 10.08 -1.75
C PHE A 143 -9.32 9.91 -0.62
N LYS A 144 -8.54 10.95 -0.32
CA LYS A 144 -7.59 10.93 0.79
C LYS A 144 -8.29 10.65 2.13
N ASN A 145 -9.38 11.33 2.42
CA ASN A 145 -10.06 11.21 3.71
C ASN A 145 -10.82 9.87 3.86
N SER A 146 -11.21 9.26 2.74
CA SER A 146 -11.92 7.97 2.74
C SER A 146 -10.99 6.74 2.74
N TYR A 147 -9.84 6.85 2.07
CA TYR A 147 -9.01 5.68 1.74
C TYR A 147 -7.53 5.78 2.16
N MET A 148 -7.06 6.97 2.57
CA MET A 148 -5.68 7.16 3.04
C MET A 148 -5.62 7.45 4.53
N TYR A 149 -6.54 8.29 5.02
CA TYR A 149 -6.61 8.74 6.41
C TYR A 149 -8.07 8.84 6.83
N CYS A 150 -8.63 7.73 7.31
CA CYS A 150 -10.03 7.63 7.70
C CYS A 150 -10.14 7.16 9.15
N ASP A 151 -10.44 8.08 10.07
CA ASP A 151 -10.51 7.77 11.50
C ASP A 151 -11.71 6.86 11.86
N SER A 152 -12.71 6.76 10.98
CA SER A 152 -13.87 5.89 11.18
C SER A 152 -13.65 4.44 10.74
N LYS A 153 -12.56 4.13 10.03
CA LYS A 153 -12.22 2.78 9.61
C LYS A 153 -11.15 2.19 10.54
N PRO A 154 -11.21 0.87 10.84
CA PRO A 154 -10.17 0.22 11.65
C PRO A 154 -8.81 0.24 10.95
N PHE A 155 -8.80 0.18 9.61
CA PHE A 155 -7.60 0.32 8.79
C PHE A 155 -7.95 0.89 7.42
N THR A 156 -6.92 1.23 6.66
CA THR A 156 -6.99 1.64 5.26
C THR A 156 -5.88 0.95 4.48
N VAL A 157 -5.96 0.93 3.14
CA VAL A 157 -4.85 0.44 2.29
C VAL A 157 -3.52 1.13 2.67
N ARG A 158 -3.54 2.44 2.94
CA ARG A 158 -2.33 3.21 3.32
C ARG A 158 -1.76 2.78 4.66
N SER A 159 -2.59 2.54 5.67
CA SER A 159 -2.11 2.13 7.00
C SER A 159 -1.50 0.72 6.92
N VAL A 160 -2.16 -0.21 6.23
CA VAL A 160 -1.65 -1.57 6.03
C VAL A 160 -0.34 -1.54 5.22
N ALA A 161 -0.26 -0.74 4.16
CA ALA A 161 0.95 -0.60 3.36
C ALA A 161 2.14 -0.04 4.17
N ASN A 162 1.88 0.95 5.03
CA ASN A 162 2.90 1.49 5.94
C ASN A 162 3.34 0.43 6.96
N ASP A 163 2.42 -0.32 7.53
CA ASP A 163 2.75 -1.40 8.46
C ASP A 163 3.62 -2.46 7.77
N MET A 164 3.30 -2.84 6.53
CA MET A 164 4.13 -3.76 5.74
C MET A 164 5.52 -3.20 5.46
N LYS A 165 5.66 -1.90 5.20
CA LYS A 165 6.97 -1.25 4.99
C LYS A 165 7.86 -1.38 6.23
N HIS A 166 7.29 -1.30 7.43
CA HIS A 166 8.05 -1.40 8.67
C HIS A 166 8.23 -2.84 9.18
N ARG A 167 7.29 -3.74 8.87
CA ARG A 167 7.24 -5.11 9.42
C ARG A 167 7.58 -6.20 8.40
N SER A 168 7.72 -5.85 7.13
CA SER A 168 7.88 -6.75 5.98
C SER A 168 6.74 -7.75 5.75
N THR A 169 5.66 -7.71 6.54
CA THR A 169 4.55 -8.67 6.51
C THR A 169 3.20 -8.07 6.89
N ILE A 170 2.12 -8.69 6.39
CA ILE A 170 0.73 -8.53 6.88
C ILE A 170 0.48 -9.61 7.94
N LYS A 171 -0.07 -9.24 9.10
CA LYS A 171 -0.61 -10.18 10.09
C LYS A 171 -2.08 -10.46 9.74
N LEU A 172 -2.41 -11.73 9.52
CA LEU A 172 -3.73 -12.18 9.08
C LEU A 172 -4.28 -13.19 10.09
N LYS A 173 -5.55 -13.05 10.46
CA LYS A 173 -6.25 -13.94 11.42
C LYS A 173 -6.13 -15.41 11.02
N GLU A 174 -6.19 -15.68 9.73
CA GLU A 174 -6.17 -17.01 9.12
C GLU A 174 -4.85 -17.74 9.43
N PHE A 175 -3.75 -17.00 9.60
CA PHE A 175 -2.42 -17.56 9.87
C PHE A 175 -2.09 -17.68 11.37
N ASP A 176 -2.81 -16.98 12.25
CA ASP A 176 -2.59 -17.07 13.70
C ASP A 176 -2.99 -18.44 14.27
N SER A 177 -3.88 -19.19 13.60
CA SER A 177 -4.35 -20.50 14.05
C SER A 177 -3.41 -21.68 13.71
N HIS A 178 -2.46 -21.48 12.80
CA HIS A 178 -1.62 -22.56 12.25
C HIS A 178 -0.27 -22.73 12.95
N LEU A 179 0.09 -21.86 13.90
CA LEU A 179 1.32 -21.99 14.68
C LEU A 179 1.15 -23.00 15.83
N LYS A 180 1.01 -24.28 15.51
CA LYS A 180 1.16 -25.36 16.51
C LYS A 180 2.65 -25.59 16.73
N LEU A 181 3.27 -24.77 17.57
CA LEU A 181 4.63 -25.05 18.06
C LEU A 181 4.58 -26.32 18.90
N LYS A 182 5.07 -27.43 18.35
CA LYS A 182 5.32 -28.64 19.12
C LYS A 182 6.70 -28.49 19.77
N ILE A 183 6.72 -27.99 20.99
CA ILE A 183 7.91 -28.04 21.82
C ILE A 183 7.82 -29.35 22.60
N ASP A 184 8.71 -30.29 22.32
CA ASP A 184 8.75 -31.56 23.04
C ASP A 184 8.95 -31.30 24.54
N GLY A 185 7.99 -31.77 25.35
CA GLY A 185 8.05 -31.70 26.82
C GLY A 185 7.19 -30.64 27.50
N LEU A 186 6.36 -29.87 26.76
CA LEU A 186 5.52 -28.83 27.35
C LEU A 186 4.02 -29.05 27.08
N GLU A 187 3.33 -29.65 28.05
CA GLU A 187 1.86 -29.62 28.20
C GLU A 187 1.31 -28.20 28.51
N GLN A 188 2.09 -27.15 28.29
CA GLN A 188 1.78 -25.76 28.70
C GLN A 188 0.88 -24.99 27.72
N ILE A 189 0.61 -25.51 26.53
CA ILE A 189 -0.26 -24.84 25.53
C ILE A 189 -1.72 -24.84 25.99
N GLU A 190 -2.19 -25.94 26.60
CA GLU A 190 -3.53 -25.99 27.20
C GLU A 190 -3.63 -25.07 28.43
N GLU A 191 -2.56 -24.96 29.21
CA GLU A 191 -2.49 -24.10 30.39
C GLU A 191 -2.55 -22.61 30.01
N LEU A 192 -1.83 -22.19 28.96
CA LEU A 192 -1.90 -20.82 28.41
C LEU A 192 -3.29 -20.47 27.87
N THR A 193 -3.93 -21.40 27.16
CA THR A 193 -5.29 -21.21 26.62
C THR A 193 -6.33 -21.11 27.73
N ARG A 194 -6.17 -21.90 28.80
CA ARG A 194 -7.02 -21.89 29.99
C ARG A 194 -6.79 -20.65 30.86
N LEU A 195 -5.56 -20.11 30.91
CA LEU A 195 -5.24 -18.85 31.59
C LEU A 195 -5.85 -17.65 30.87
N LYS A 196 -5.83 -17.62 29.53
CA LYS A 196 -6.52 -16.61 28.71
C LYS A 196 -8.03 -16.60 28.94
N GLN A 197 -8.65 -17.78 28.96
CA GLN A 197 -10.11 -17.91 29.14
C GLN A 197 -10.61 -17.48 30.52
N ASN A 198 -9.77 -17.56 31.55
CA ASN A 198 -10.17 -17.29 32.93
C ASN A 198 -9.79 -15.89 33.45
N GLN A 199 -9.23 -15.00 32.60
CA GLN A 199 -8.73 -13.66 33.00
C GLN A 199 -7.82 -13.68 34.24
N ILE A 200 -7.05 -14.75 34.43
CA ILE A 200 -6.23 -14.93 35.62
C ILE A 200 -4.97 -14.07 35.47
N LYS A 201 -4.85 -13.03 36.31
CA LYS A 201 -3.64 -12.22 36.49
C LYS A 201 -2.54 -13.07 37.14
N LYS A 202 -1.84 -13.88 36.35
CA LYS A 202 -0.62 -14.55 36.81
C LYS A 202 0.56 -13.84 36.15
N GLU A 203 1.21 -13.00 36.95
CA GLU A 203 2.51 -12.43 36.62
C GLU A 203 3.55 -13.48 37.01
N PHE A 204 4.23 -14.07 36.03
CA PHE A 204 5.37 -14.94 36.28
C PHE A 204 6.64 -14.11 36.17
N VAL A 205 7.39 -14.04 37.25
CA VAL A 205 8.71 -13.38 37.28
C VAL A 205 9.75 -14.44 37.61
N MET A 206 10.74 -14.61 36.74
CA MET A 206 11.88 -15.49 36.99
C MET A 206 13.20 -14.80 36.69
N ASP A 207 14.22 -15.10 37.49
CA ASP A 207 15.59 -14.68 37.20
C ASP A 207 16.19 -15.60 36.11
N PHE A 208 17.03 -15.05 35.23
CA PHE A 208 17.82 -15.83 34.28
C PHE A 208 19.32 -15.53 34.45
N TYR A 209 20.14 -16.53 34.12
CA TYR A 209 21.56 -16.58 34.46
C TYR A 209 22.39 -16.82 33.20
N ASP A 210 23.66 -16.41 33.23
CA ASP A 210 24.62 -16.73 32.18
C ASP A 210 24.91 -18.23 32.20
N SER A 211 24.96 -18.87 31.02
CA SER A 211 25.42 -20.26 30.93
C SER A 211 26.86 -20.42 31.40
N ASP A 212 27.68 -19.37 31.22
CA ASP A 212 29.09 -19.36 31.60
C ASP A 212 29.31 -18.87 33.04
N SER A 213 28.28 -18.32 33.69
CA SER A 213 28.31 -17.83 35.08
C SER A 213 26.95 -17.96 35.77
N PRO A 214 26.55 -19.19 36.18
CA PRO A 214 25.20 -19.49 36.66
C PRO A 214 24.90 -18.98 38.09
N LEU A 215 25.86 -18.33 38.75
CA LEU A 215 25.71 -17.84 40.13
C LEU A 215 25.23 -16.39 40.20
N GLU A 216 25.30 -15.64 39.10
CA GLU A 216 24.86 -14.25 39.03
C GLU A 216 23.68 -14.14 38.06
N SER A 217 22.56 -13.61 38.55
CA SER A 217 21.42 -13.28 37.70
C SER A 217 21.82 -12.15 36.76
N ILE A 218 21.55 -12.32 35.45
CA ILE A 218 21.73 -11.26 34.45
C ILE A 218 20.50 -10.33 34.44
N GLY A 219 19.34 -10.83 34.85
CA GLY A 219 18.10 -10.09 34.80
C GLY A 219 16.88 -10.94 35.12
N LYS A 220 15.71 -10.38 34.80
CA LYS A 220 14.39 -10.97 35.06
C LYS A 220 13.58 -11.10 33.79
N ILE A 221 12.90 -12.23 33.65
CA ILE A 221 11.87 -12.46 32.67
C ILE A 221 10.52 -12.28 33.37
N GLU A 222 9.70 -11.35 32.89
CA GLU A 222 8.35 -11.09 33.38
C GLU A 222 7.33 -11.48 32.31
N ILE A 223 6.47 -12.45 32.60
CA ILE A 223 5.40 -12.90 31.70
C ILE A 223 4.06 -12.41 32.26
N ASN A 224 3.36 -11.58 31.50
CA ASN A 224 2.04 -11.10 31.87
C ASN A 224 0.94 -11.93 31.19
N GLY A 225 0.20 -12.71 31.99
CA GLY A 225 -0.90 -13.54 31.50
C GLY A 225 -2.09 -12.77 30.91
N VAL A 226 -2.25 -11.47 31.19
CA VAL A 226 -3.35 -10.64 30.67
C VAL A 226 -3.02 -10.08 29.29
N GLU A 227 -1.76 -9.75 29.05
CA GLU A 227 -1.29 -9.26 27.76
C GLU A 227 -0.83 -10.44 26.89
N ASN A 228 -1.71 -11.39 26.58
CA ASN A 228 -1.41 -12.52 25.68
C ASN A 228 -0.18 -13.40 26.04
N GLY A 229 0.33 -13.34 27.27
CA GLY A 229 1.56 -14.04 27.66
C GLY A 229 2.83 -13.34 27.16
N LEU A 230 2.79 -12.03 26.95
CA LEU A 230 3.95 -11.26 26.52
C LEU A 230 5.09 -11.33 27.54
N ILE A 231 6.30 -11.51 26.98
CA ILE A 231 7.54 -11.69 27.72
C ILE A 231 8.30 -10.37 27.72
N ASN A 232 8.42 -9.75 28.88
CA ASN A 232 9.34 -8.64 29.10
C ASN A 232 10.64 -9.20 29.70
N ILE A 233 11.78 -8.65 29.29
CA ILE A 233 13.09 -9.01 29.85
C ILE A 233 13.73 -7.74 30.39
N LYS A 234 13.98 -7.71 31.70
CA LYS A 234 14.69 -6.62 32.38
C LYS A 234 16.10 -7.06 32.71
N TYR A 235 17.09 -6.40 32.13
CA TYR A 235 18.49 -6.67 32.39
C TYR A 235 18.98 -5.83 33.58
N ASN A 236 19.89 -6.38 34.38
CA ASN A 236 20.43 -5.68 35.55
C ASN A 236 21.25 -4.43 35.19
N ASN A 237 21.70 -4.30 33.94
CA ASN A 237 22.36 -3.12 33.39
C ASN A 237 21.40 -1.95 33.11
N GLY A 238 20.08 -2.14 33.31
CA GLY A 238 19.05 -1.14 33.08
C GLY A 238 18.38 -1.20 31.69
N GLU A 239 18.82 -2.10 30.81
CA GLU A 239 18.12 -2.35 29.54
C GLU A 239 16.82 -3.12 29.78
N GLU A 240 15.79 -2.79 29.01
CA GLU A 240 14.50 -3.46 29.06
C GLU A 240 14.04 -3.81 27.64
N PHE A 241 13.89 -5.11 27.39
CA PHE A 241 13.13 -5.60 26.25
C PHE A 241 11.67 -5.70 26.66
N ARG A 242 10.81 -4.95 26.00
CA ARG A 242 9.37 -4.98 26.27
C ARG A 242 8.71 -5.88 25.22
N GLY A 243 8.08 -6.98 25.63
CA GLY A 243 7.41 -7.92 24.74
C GLY A 243 6.31 -7.26 23.90
N LYS A 244 5.64 -6.25 24.45
CA LYS A 244 4.70 -5.39 23.69
C LYS A 244 5.35 -4.65 22.54
N ASP A 245 6.66 -4.37 22.64
CA ASP A 245 7.40 -3.70 21.57
C ASP A 245 7.67 -4.64 20.38
N TYR A 246 7.64 -5.95 20.62
CA TYR A 246 7.70 -6.98 19.59
C TYR A 246 6.29 -7.38 19.10
N ALA A 247 5.33 -7.41 20.00
CA ALA A 247 3.96 -7.82 19.74
C ALA A 247 3.03 -6.68 19.30
N TYR A 248 3.56 -5.66 18.62
CA TYR A 248 2.75 -4.54 18.16
C TYR A 248 1.61 -4.99 17.22
N THR A 249 0.45 -4.36 17.48
CA THR A 249 -0.93 -4.46 16.97
C THR A 249 -1.75 -5.68 17.40
N GLU A 250 -2.72 -5.38 18.27
CA GLU A 250 -3.85 -6.21 18.72
C GLU A 250 -4.91 -6.47 17.63
N GLU A 251 -4.79 -5.88 16.44
CA GLU A 251 -5.73 -6.12 15.35
C GLU A 251 -5.07 -6.98 14.26
N SER A 252 -5.20 -8.30 14.40
CA SER A 252 -5.19 -9.20 13.26
C SER A 252 -6.44 -8.88 12.43
N PHE A 253 -6.31 -8.56 11.14
CA PHE A 253 -7.45 -8.40 10.24
C PHE A 253 -7.73 -9.71 9.51
N SER A 254 -8.98 -9.95 9.11
CA SER A 254 -9.23 -11.07 8.21
C SER A 254 -8.71 -10.73 6.82
N PHE A 255 -8.37 -11.76 6.06
CA PHE A 255 -8.01 -11.62 4.66
C PHE A 255 -9.09 -10.87 3.89
N ASP A 256 -10.35 -11.26 4.11
CA ASP A 256 -11.49 -10.74 3.36
C ASP A 256 -11.79 -9.28 3.71
N ASP A 257 -11.55 -8.85 4.94
CA ASP A 257 -11.64 -7.43 5.32
C ASP A 257 -10.64 -6.60 4.49
N ILE A 258 -9.37 -7.03 4.45
CA ILE A 258 -8.31 -6.31 3.73
C ILE A 258 -8.58 -6.34 2.21
N TYR A 259 -8.99 -7.49 1.69
CA TYR A 259 -9.36 -7.63 0.28
C TYR A 259 -10.52 -6.70 -0.09
N GLY A 260 -11.57 -6.65 0.73
CA GLY A 260 -12.70 -5.74 0.53
C GLY A 260 -12.30 -4.27 0.48
N GLU A 261 -11.51 -3.80 1.45
CA GLU A 261 -10.98 -2.43 1.47
C GLU A 261 -10.10 -2.14 0.23
N ALA A 262 -9.32 -3.12 -0.24
CA ALA A 262 -8.48 -2.96 -1.43
C ALA A 262 -9.29 -2.87 -2.73
N ILE A 263 -10.38 -3.64 -2.84
CA ILE A 263 -11.34 -3.55 -3.96
C ILE A 263 -12.04 -2.19 -3.96
N ASP A 264 -12.51 -1.73 -2.79
CA ASP A 264 -13.17 -0.43 -2.66
C ASP A 264 -12.20 0.70 -3.02
N PHE A 265 -10.95 0.65 -2.55
CA PHE A 265 -9.90 1.57 -2.94
C PHE A 265 -9.73 1.59 -4.46
N TYR A 266 -9.57 0.41 -5.08
CA TYR A 266 -9.36 0.30 -6.52
C TYR A 266 -10.51 0.91 -7.32
N ASP A 267 -11.76 0.56 -6.99
CA ASP A 267 -12.94 1.00 -7.73
C ASP A 267 -13.18 2.52 -7.60
N ASN A 268 -12.83 3.12 -6.47
CA ASN A 268 -12.89 4.57 -6.25
C ASN A 268 -11.69 5.31 -6.84
N PHE A 269 -10.53 4.64 -6.91
CA PHE A 269 -9.35 5.17 -7.56
C PHE A 269 -9.61 5.37 -9.05
N LEU A 270 -10.29 4.42 -9.69
CA LEU A 270 -10.68 4.56 -11.10
C LEU A 270 -11.56 5.79 -11.33
N GLU A 271 -12.51 6.08 -10.44
CA GLU A 271 -13.31 7.31 -10.56
C GLU A 271 -12.48 8.59 -10.42
N LEU A 272 -11.44 8.56 -9.57
CA LEU A 272 -10.49 9.66 -9.44
C LEU A 272 -9.61 9.81 -10.69
N PHE A 273 -9.14 8.68 -11.24
CA PHE A 273 -8.35 8.66 -12.47
C PHE A 273 -9.17 9.17 -13.66
N ASP A 274 -10.42 8.73 -13.80
CA ASP A 274 -11.34 9.23 -14.83
C ASP A 274 -11.52 10.74 -14.71
N CYS A 275 -11.61 11.27 -13.48
CA CYS A 275 -11.64 12.71 -13.27
C CYS A 275 -10.38 13.38 -13.82
N ILE A 276 -9.19 12.85 -13.55
CA ILE A 276 -7.93 13.38 -14.11
C ILE A 276 -7.91 13.29 -15.64
N TYR A 277 -8.37 12.17 -16.20
CA TYR A 277 -8.46 11.98 -17.64
C TYR A 277 -9.29 13.09 -18.30
N HIS A 278 -10.50 13.36 -17.77
CA HIS A 278 -11.37 14.37 -18.33
C HIS A 278 -10.88 15.81 -18.10
N ASN A 279 -10.13 16.08 -17.03
CA ASN A 279 -9.66 17.43 -16.68
C ASN A 279 -8.29 17.78 -17.26
N ILE A 280 -7.45 16.79 -17.55
CA ILE A 280 -6.07 16.98 -18.02
C ILE A 280 -5.86 16.33 -19.37
N TYR A 281 -6.09 15.03 -19.50
CA TYR A 281 -5.74 14.27 -20.71
C TYR A 281 -6.41 14.84 -21.96
N LEU A 282 -7.72 15.11 -21.89
CA LEU A 282 -8.49 15.63 -23.03
C LEU A 282 -8.07 17.03 -23.49
N GLU A 283 -7.36 17.79 -22.65
CA GLU A 283 -6.83 19.12 -22.99
C GLU A 283 -5.47 19.02 -23.69
N ILE A 284 -4.84 17.83 -23.74
CA ILE A 284 -3.51 17.63 -24.33
C ILE A 284 -3.66 17.24 -25.81
N PRO A 285 -3.25 18.11 -26.76
CA PRO A 285 -3.41 17.82 -28.17
C PRO A 285 -2.42 16.73 -28.63
N GLN A 286 -2.95 15.72 -29.33
CA GLN A 286 -2.15 14.74 -30.04
C GLN A 286 -1.42 15.40 -31.22
N SER A 287 -0.25 14.86 -31.56
CA SER A 287 0.55 15.32 -32.68
C SER A 287 -0.06 14.88 -34.00
N PRO A 288 -0.32 15.80 -34.94
CA PRO A 288 -0.89 15.47 -36.25
C PRO A 288 0.08 14.67 -37.14
N VAL A 289 1.37 14.65 -36.79
CA VAL A 289 2.42 13.93 -37.53
C VAL A 289 2.45 12.44 -37.15
N MET A 290 2.07 12.11 -35.91
CA MET A 290 2.10 10.75 -35.38
C MET A 290 0.74 10.06 -35.60
N ASN A 291 0.33 9.97 -36.86
CA ASN A 291 -0.95 9.37 -37.22
C ASN A 291 -0.88 7.83 -37.18
N LYS A 292 -1.56 7.26 -36.17
CA LYS A 292 -1.97 5.85 -35.99
C LYS A 292 -0.86 4.82 -35.74
N ARG A 293 -0.99 4.15 -34.58
CA ARG A 293 -0.33 2.87 -34.29
C ARG A 293 -0.63 1.86 -35.40
N ASN A 294 0.42 1.31 -36.03
CA ASN A 294 0.37 -0.03 -36.60
C ASN A 294 0.64 -1.06 -35.48
N ALA A 295 -0.12 -1.02 -34.39
CA ALA A 295 -0.05 -2.09 -33.40
C ALA A 295 -0.79 -3.30 -33.99
N LYS A 296 -0.05 -4.31 -34.43
CA LYS A 296 -0.65 -5.62 -34.69
C LYS A 296 -1.27 -6.08 -33.39
N LYS A 297 -2.61 -6.19 -33.33
CA LYS A 297 -3.27 -6.95 -32.28
C LYS A 297 -2.69 -8.36 -32.32
N THR A 298 -1.88 -8.72 -31.34
CA THR A 298 -1.48 -10.10 -31.13
C THR A 298 -2.74 -10.86 -30.72
N SER A 299 -3.13 -11.83 -31.53
CA SER A 299 -4.27 -12.72 -31.27
C SER A 299 -3.94 -13.82 -30.24
N GLU A 300 -2.74 -13.80 -29.67
CA GLU A 300 -2.30 -14.77 -28.69
C GLU A 300 -2.88 -14.38 -27.33
N THR A 301 -3.87 -15.15 -26.88
CA THR A 301 -4.31 -15.16 -25.49
C THR A 301 -3.22 -15.81 -24.64
N LEU A 302 -2.55 -15.01 -23.81
CA LEU A 302 -1.60 -15.52 -22.82
C LEU A 302 -2.38 -16.09 -21.63
N ASN A 303 -2.19 -17.37 -21.31
CA ASN A 303 -2.73 -17.96 -20.08
C ASN A 303 -1.83 -17.59 -18.90
N VAL A 304 -2.21 -16.54 -18.16
CA VAL A 304 -1.43 -16.04 -17.02
C VAL A 304 -1.42 -16.98 -15.81
N ASP A 305 -2.37 -17.89 -15.66
CA ASP A 305 -2.46 -18.80 -14.50
C ASP A 305 -1.18 -19.62 -14.29
N LYS A 306 -0.48 -19.94 -15.38
CA LYS A 306 0.80 -20.66 -15.36
C LYS A 306 1.90 -19.98 -14.53
N TRP A 307 1.84 -18.68 -14.31
CA TRP A 307 2.86 -17.95 -13.55
C TRP A 307 2.38 -17.47 -12.18
N TYR A 308 1.06 -17.42 -11.97
CA TYR A 308 0.47 -16.78 -10.78
C TYR A 308 -0.22 -17.76 -9.82
N LYS A 309 -0.58 -18.98 -10.26
CA LYS A 309 -1.18 -20.04 -9.43
C LYS A 309 -0.21 -21.17 -9.03
N CYS A 310 1.11 -20.98 -9.23
CA CYS A 310 2.13 -22.00 -8.94
C CYS A 310 2.44 -22.21 -7.46
#